data_AF-H9MC63-F1
#
_entry.id   AF-H9MC63-F1
#
_cell.length_a   1.000
_cell.length_b   1.000
_cell.length_c   1.000
_cell.angle_alpha   90.00
_cell.angle_beta   90.00
_cell.angle_gamma   90.00
#
_symmetry.space_group_name_H-M   'P 1'
#
loop_
_entity.id
_entity.type
_entity.pdbx_description
1 polymer ?
#
loop_
_entity_poly.entity_id
_entity_poly.type
_entity_poly.pdbx_seq_one_letter_code
_entity_poly.pdbx_strand_id
1 'polypeptide(L)' 'LLGGFAAITGGCSMVEPWAAIVCGFVSAWVLIGFNVLAAKMKYDDPLEAAQLHGGCGAWGIIFTAL' A
#
# COMPACT_ATOMS: atom_id res chain seq x y z
N LEU A 1 -3.79 2.97 -8.50
CA LEU A 1 -2.69 3.91 -8.85
C LEU A 1 -2.10 4.57 -7.62
N LEU A 2 -2.91 5.29 -6.83
CA LEU A 2 -2.45 5.99 -5.61
C LEU A 2 -1.79 5.06 -4.56
N GLY A 3 -2.24 3.81 -4.41
CA GLY A 3 -1.65 2.87 -3.46
C GLY A 3 -0.18 2.58 -3.73
N GLY A 4 0.20 2.39 -5.00
CA GLY A 4 1.60 2.19 -5.39
C GLY A 4 2.47 3.42 -5.11
N PHE A 5 1.92 4.62 -5.24
CA PHE A 5 2.62 5.87 -4.90
C PHE A 5 2.86 5.94 -3.40
N ALA A 6 1.84 5.63 -2.58
CA ALA A 6 1.99 5.56 -1.13
C ALA A 6 3.02 4.49 -0.72
N ALA A 7 3.00 3.31 -1.35
CA ALA A 7 3.94 2.23 -1.06
C ALA A 7 5.40 2.57 -1.39
N ILE A 8 5.70 3.19 -2.54
CA ILE A 8 7.09 3.48 -2.92
C ILE A 8 7.68 4.68 -2.17
N THR A 9 6.85 5.53 -1.56
CA THR A 9 7.29 6.81 -0.95
C THR A 9 8.42 6.62 0.05
N GLY A 10 8.36 5.60 0.92
CA GLY A 10 9.38 5.37 1.94
C GLY A 10 10.70 4.78 1.42
N GLY A 11 10.66 4.08 0.28
CA GLY A 11 11.80 3.37 -0.30
C GLY A 11 12.33 3.96 -1.61
N CYS A 12 11.82 5.12 -2.02
CA CYS A 12 12.03 5.64 -3.38
C CYS A 12 13.49 5.90 -3.75
N SER A 13 14.38 6.11 -2.77
CA SER A 13 15.81 6.32 -3.00
C SER A 13 16.65 5.04 -3.02
N MET A 14 16.09 3.90 -2.59
CA MET A 14 16.85 2.67 -2.32
C MET A 14 16.31 1.45 -3.10
N VAL A 15 15.04 1.46 -3.49
CA VAL A 15 14.40 0.36 -4.24
C VAL A 15 14.71 0.49 -5.73
N GLU A 16 15.25 -0.57 -6.33
CA GLU A 16 15.52 -0.59 -7.78
C GLU A 16 14.23 -0.49 -8.62
N PRO A 17 14.28 0.09 -9.84
CA PRO A 17 13.09 0.33 -10.67
C PRO A 17 12.27 -0.93 -10.97
N TRP A 18 12.92 -2.08 -11.19
CA TRP A 18 12.22 -3.34 -11.44
C TRP A 18 11.46 -3.82 -10.20
N ALA A 19 12.04 -3.66 -9.01
CA ALA A 19 11.43 -4.02 -7.73
C ALA A 19 10.30 -3.04 -7.36
N ALA A 20 10.40 -1.78 -7.76
CA ALA A 20 9.31 -0.80 -7.59
C ALA A 20 8.02 -1.22 -8.31
N ILE A 21 8.13 -1.89 -9.48
CA ILE A 21 6.98 -2.46 -10.19
C ILE A 21 6.31 -3.55 -9.33
N VAL A 22 7.11 -4.43 -8.73
CA VAL A 22 6.62 -5.50 -7.85
C VAL A 22 5.96 -4.90 -6.60
N CYS A 23 6.60 -3.93 -5.95
CA CYS A 23 6.06 -3.23 -4.79
C CYS A 23 4.70 -2.60 -5.09
N GLY A 24 4.59 -1.89 -6.21
CA GLY A 24 3.34 -1.27 -6.67
C GLY A 24 2.24 -2.29 -7.01
N PHE A 25 2.60 -3.42 -7.64
CA PHE A 25 1.66 -4.50 -7.94
C PHE A 25 1.10 -5.14 -6.66
N VAL A 26 1.97 -5.47 -5.69
CA VAL A 26 1.53 -6.05 -4.41
C VAL A 26 0.72 -5.05 -3.58
N SER A 27 1.06 -3.76 -3.65
CA SER A 27 0.28 -2.70 -3.00
C SER A 27 -1.19 -2.67 -3.44
N ALA A 28 -1.51 -3.05 -4.69
CA ALA A 28 -2.91 -3.15 -5.13
C ALA A 28 -3.67 -4.24 -4.35
N TRP A 29 -3.04 -5.39 -4.11
CA TRP A 29 -3.62 -6.47 -3.31
C TRP A 29 -3.78 -6.08 -1.85
N VAL A 30 -2.81 -5.33 -1.31
CA VAL A 30 -2.90 -4.78 0.05
C VAL A 30 -4.11 -3.85 0.19
N LEU A 31 -4.31 -2.91 -0.75
CA LEU A 31 -5.48 -2.02 -0.74
C LEU A 31 -6.79 -2.80 -0.79
N ILE A 32 -6.91 -3.78 -1.70
CA ILE A 32 -8.11 -4.63 -1.82
C ILE A 32 -8.36 -5.39 -0.52
N GLY A 33 -7.32 -5.97 0.08
CA GLY A 33 -7.42 -6.71 1.34
C GLY A 33 -7.90 -5.83 2.49
N PHE A 34 -7.35 -4.63 2.62
CA PHE A 34 -7.77 -3.67 3.65
C PHE A 34 -9.18 -3.13 3.41
N ASN A 35 -9.62 -2.95 2.17
CA ASN A 35 -11.01 -2.57 1.86
C ASN A 35 -12.00 -3.67 2.24
N VAL A 36 -11.68 -4.93 1.95
CA VAL A 36 -12.50 -6.07 2.40
C VAL A 36 -12.54 -6.14 3.93
N LEU A 37 -11.41 -5.88 4.60
CA LEU A 37 -11.35 -5.85 6.05
C LEU A 37 -12.19 -4.70 6.64
N ALA A 38 -12.07 -3.49 6.08
CA ALA A 38 -12.86 -2.33 6.49
C ALA A 38 -14.37 -2.61 6.38
N ALA A 39 -14.80 -3.19 5.26
CA ALA A 39 -16.19 -3.60 5.06
C ALA A 39 -16.66 -4.63 6.10
N LYS A 40 -15.83 -5.64 6.41
CA LYS A 40 -16.15 -6.65 7.43
C LYS A 40 -16.25 -6.06 8.84
N MET A 41 -15.40 -5.08 9.14
CA MET A 41 -15.38 -4.40 10.44
C MET A 41 -16.42 -3.27 10.55
N LYS A 42 -17.19 -3.00 9.48
CA LYS A 42 -18.09 -1.84 9.38
C LYS A 42 -17.34 -0.53 9.68
N TYR A 43 -16.08 -0.46 9.26
CA TYR A 43 -15.25 0.73 9.36
C TYR A 43 -15.49 1.58 8.10
N ASP A 44 -16.24 2.65 8.27
CA ASP A 44 -16.59 3.59 7.20
C ASP A 44 -15.55 4.70 7.12
N ASP A 45 -14.45 4.42 6.43
CA ASP A 45 -13.49 5.44 6.02
C ASP A 45 -13.90 5.98 4.65
N PRO A 46 -14.48 7.20 4.58
CA PRO A 46 -15.09 7.73 3.35
C PRO A 46 -14.08 7.97 2.22
N LEU A 47 -12.78 8.05 2.54
CA LEU A 47 -11.71 8.30 1.58
C LEU A 47 -10.78 7.08 1.42
N GLU A 48 -11.06 5.99 2.13
CA GLU A 48 -10.17 4.82 2.23
C GLU A 48 -8.74 5.21 2.66
N ALA A 49 -8.59 6.30 3.41
CA ALA A 49 -7.30 6.87 3.76
C ALA A 49 -6.46 5.91 4.61
N ALA A 50 -7.08 5.18 5.53
CA ALA A 50 -6.43 4.16 6.33
C ALA A 50 -5.95 2.99 5.47
N GLN A 51 -6.77 2.50 4.54
CA GLN A 51 -6.43 1.39 3.64
C GLN A 51 -5.33 1.79 2.63
N LEU A 52 -5.43 3.01 2.09
CA LEU A 52 -4.51 3.58 1.13
C LEU A 52 -3.19 3.97 1.78
N HIS A 53 -3.18 4.96 2.67
CA HIS A 53 -1.95 5.49 3.26
C HIS A 53 -1.41 4.58 4.34
N GLY A 54 -2.27 4.10 5.24
CA GLY A 54 -1.86 3.18 6.31
C GLY A 54 -1.47 1.81 5.76
N GLY A 55 -2.38 1.17 5.02
CA GLY A 55 -2.17 -0.16 4.46
C GLY A 55 -1.05 -0.21 3.42
N CYS A 56 -1.17 0.54 2.32
CA CYS A 56 -0.16 0.50 1.26
C CYS A 56 1.17 1.13 1.69
N GLY A 57 1.15 2.18 2.52
CA GLY A 57 2.36 2.78 3.06
C GLY A 57 3.12 1.84 4.00
N ALA A 58 2.41 1.12 4.89
CA ALA A 58 3.04 0.11 5.74
C ALA A 58 3.65 -1.04 4.93
N TRP A 59 2.95 -1.51 3.90
CA TRP A 59 3.52 -2.49 2.95
C TRP A 59 4.81 -1.97 2.32
N GLY A 60 4.81 -0.72 1.86
CA GLY A 60 5.99 -0.07 1.29
C GLY A 60 7.21 -0.07 2.22
N ILE A 61 7.00 0.25 3.49
CA ILE A 61 8.05 0.25 4.51
C ILE A 61 8.58 -1.16 4.74
N ILE A 62 7.69 -2.16 4.88
CA ILE A 62 8.09 -3.57 5.05
C ILE A 62 8.89 -4.03 3.83
N PHE A 63 8.40 -3.77 2.62
CA PHE A 63 9.05 -4.16 1.38
C PHE A 63 10.45 -3.55 1.22
N THR A 64 10.62 -2.28 1.62
CA THR A 64 11.92 -1.60 1.57
C THR A 64 12.97 -2.25 2.49
N ALA A 65 12.54 -2.95 3.54
CA ALA A 65 13.43 -3.62 4.49
C ALA A 65 13.71 -5.10 4.14
N LEU A 66 13.13 -5.62 3.05
CA LEU A 66 13.33 -6.99 2.54
C LEU A 66 14.45 -7.02 1.49
#